data_AF-A0A8T4PMD5-F1
#
_entry.id   AF-A0A8T4PMD5-F1
#
_cell.length_a   1.000
_cell.length_b   1.000
_cell.length_c   1.000
_cell.angle_alpha   90.00
_cell.angle_beta   90.00
_cell.angle_gamma   90.00
#
_symmetry.space_group_name_H-M   'P 1'
#
loop_
_entity.id
_entity.type
_entity.pdbx_description
1 polymer ?
#
loop_
_entity_poly.entity_id
_entity_poly.type
_entity_poly.pdbx_seq_one_letter_code
_entity_poly.pdbx_strand_id
1 'polypeptide(L)'
;MNILLIVVDSLRSDHLGINGYKRDTSPNIDKLARQGIFFPDTICTSPRSCPSIPSMLTGLYPHSHGLRLEGKSLSKYSSVRVIDRLNPNVVTLQEILQSHGYRTIGNDIEMNDTGIERGFDKFNLLQWRIINKIKRTAIKSVNWNYKVNPAETLTNFAVKTIKKLKN
;
A
#
# COMPACT_ATOMS: atom_id res chain seq x y z
N MET A 1 -1.35 -3.53 22.34
CA MET A 1 -0.53 -2.71 21.42
C MET A 1 -1.21 -2.71 20.06
N ASN A 2 -1.21 -1.59 19.32
CA ASN A 2 -1.73 -1.55 17.94
C ASN A 2 -0.57 -1.28 16.98
N ILE A 3 -0.64 -1.82 15.77
CA ILE A 3 0.39 -1.66 14.74
C ILE A 3 -0.27 -1.00 13.52
N LEU A 4 0.36 0.07 13.01
CA LEU A 4 -0.05 0.75 11.79
C LEU A 4 1.15 0.81 10.84
N LEU A 5 1.05 0.08 9.73
CA LEU A 5 2.03 0.13 8.65
C LEU A 5 1.51 1.04 7.53
N ILE A 6 2.26 2.11 7.25
CA ILE A 6 1.96 3.05 6.17
C ILE A 6 3.04 2.90 5.10
N VAL A 7 2.63 2.56 3.88
CA VAL A 7 3.52 2.48 2.71
C VAL A 7 3.09 3.56 1.72
N VAL A 8 4.06 4.33 1.23
CA VAL A 8 3.82 5.41 0.27
C VAL A 8 4.47 5.04 -1.05
N ASP A 9 3.67 5.00 -2.12
CA ASP A 9 4.17 4.66 -3.45
C ASP A 9 4.99 5.82 -4.04
N SER A 10 6.12 5.47 -4.64
CA SER A 10 7.05 6.42 -5.28
C SER A 10 7.54 7.58 -4.37
N LEU A 11 7.56 7.37 -3.05
CA LEU A 11 8.12 8.36 -2.11
C LEU A 11 9.63 8.41 -2.24
N ARG A 12 10.17 9.60 -2.49
CA ARG A 12 11.63 9.81 -2.54
C ARG A 12 12.15 10.42 -1.26
N SER A 13 13.23 9.86 -0.73
CA SER A 13 13.89 10.32 0.49
C SER A 13 14.40 11.76 0.37
N ASP A 14 14.92 12.15 -0.80
CA ASP A 14 15.43 13.51 -1.10
C ASP A 14 14.33 14.58 -1.26
N HIS A 15 13.05 14.18 -1.22
CA HIS A 15 11.90 15.08 -1.27
C HIS A 15 11.20 15.24 0.10
N LEU A 16 11.86 14.80 1.17
CA LEU A 16 11.40 14.98 2.54
C LEU A 16 12.13 16.15 3.22
N GLY A 17 11.39 16.99 3.94
CA GLY A 17 11.95 18.13 4.69
C GLY A 17 12.94 17.68 5.78
N ILE A 18 12.72 16.51 6.39
CA ILE A 18 13.68 15.91 7.33
C ILE A 18 15.06 15.63 6.71
N ASN A 19 15.12 15.46 5.38
CA ASN A 19 16.36 15.28 4.60
C ASN A 19 16.79 16.58 3.88
N GLY A 20 16.28 17.74 4.29
CA GLY A 20 16.70 19.04 3.77
C GLY A 20 16.00 19.49 2.48
N TYR A 21 14.91 18.83 2.07
CA TYR A 21 14.12 19.31 0.94
C TYR A 21 13.52 20.69 1.21
N LYS A 22 13.68 21.62 0.26
CA LYS A 22 13.35 23.05 0.47
C LYS A 22 11.86 23.37 0.44
N ARG A 23 11.03 22.49 -0.13
CA ARG A 23 9.58 22.70 -0.22
C ARG A 23 8.88 22.01 0.93
N ASP A 24 7.84 22.62 1.46
CA ASP A 24 7.02 22.06 2.53
C ASP A 24 6.02 21.00 2.00
N THR A 25 6.55 19.87 1.54
CA THR A 25 5.77 18.77 0.94
C THR A 25 5.50 17.62 1.91
N SER A 26 6.18 17.58 3.06
CA SER A 26 6.14 16.46 4.01
C SER A 26 5.94 16.83 5.48
N PRO A 27 5.24 17.92 5.86
CA PRO A 27 5.26 18.42 7.24
C PRO A 27 4.81 17.38 8.29
N ASN A 28 3.83 16.53 7.94
CA ASN A 28 3.37 15.46 8.83
C ASN A 28 4.37 14.30 8.98
N ILE A 29 5.06 13.93 7.89
CA ILE A 29 6.10 12.90 7.91
C ILE A 29 7.29 13.40 8.73
N ASP A 30 7.70 14.65 8.51
CA ASP A 30 8.81 15.27 9.22
C ASP A 30 8.52 15.43 10.72
N LYS A 31 7.27 15.76 11.08
CA LYS A 31 6.82 15.77 12.47
C LYS A 31 6.89 14.38 13.10
N LEU A 32 6.41 13.34 12.40
CA LEU A 32 6.45 11.97 12.90
C LEU A 32 7.90 11.49 13.10
N ALA A 33 8.78 11.79 12.14
CA ALA A 33 10.21 11.48 12.23
C ALA A 33 10.87 12.15 13.44
N ARG A 34 10.55 13.43 13.72
CA ARG A 34 11.07 14.17 14.89
C ARG A 34 10.53 13.68 16.23
N GLN A 35 9.33 13.12 16.25
CA GLN A 35 8.68 12.60 17.46
C GLN A 35 8.99 11.13 17.74
N GLY A 36 9.58 10.43 16.76
CA GLY A 36 9.88 9.01 16.83
C GLY A 36 11.35 8.71 16.54
N ILE A 37 11.58 7.54 15.93
CA ILE A 37 12.91 7.12 15.47
C ILE A 37 12.93 7.23 13.94
N PHE A 38 13.99 7.85 13.41
CA PHE A 38 14.22 8.01 11.98
C PHE A 38 15.42 7.17 11.54
N PHE A 39 15.27 6.45 10.43
CA PHE A 39 16.31 5.61 9.83
C PHE A 39 16.69 6.20 8.46
N PRO A 40 17.76 7.00 8.36
CA PRO A 40 18.17 7.64 7.10
C PRO A 40 18.60 6.63 6.03
N ASP A 41 19.19 5.51 6.47
CA ASP A 41 19.77 4.48 5.60
C ASP A 41 18.86 3.25 5.51
N THR A 42 17.70 3.44 4.87
CA THR A 42 16.74 2.34 4.62
C THR A 42 16.67 2.03 3.12
N ILE A 43 17.04 0.82 2.73
CA ILE A 43 17.13 0.40 1.33
C ILE A 43 16.03 -0.61 1.02
N CYS A 44 15.31 -0.41 -0.09
CA CYS A 44 14.31 -1.38 -0.55
C CYS A 44 14.96 -2.62 -1.17
N THR A 45 14.30 -3.77 -1.07
CA THR A 45 14.77 -5.02 -1.71
C THR A 45 14.55 -5.02 -3.21
N SER A 46 13.73 -4.10 -3.73
CA SER A 46 13.44 -3.94 -5.15
C SER A 46 12.92 -2.52 -5.45
N PRO A 47 13.25 -1.93 -6.62
CA PRO A 47 12.74 -0.61 -7.03
C PRO A 47 11.27 -0.64 -7.48
N ARG A 48 10.57 -1.77 -7.37
CA ARG A 48 9.19 -1.93 -7.81
C ARG A 48 8.29 -2.30 -6.62
N SER A 49 7.11 -1.70 -6.56
CA SER A 49 6.18 -1.85 -5.43
C SER A 49 5.73 -3.30 -5.24
N CYS A 50 5.42 -4.02 -6.33
CA CYS A 50 4.92 -5.40 -6.24
C CYS A 50 5.89 -6.43 -5.64
N PRO A 51 7.22 -6.40 -5.87
CA PRO A 51 8.16 -7.25 -5.15
C PRO A 51 8.66 -6.64 -3.82
N SER A 52 8.66 -5.31 -3.70
CA SER A 52 9.09 -4.65 -2.46
C SER A 52 8.09 -4.85 -1.31
N ILE A 53 6.79 -4.70 -1.56
CA ILE A 53 5.74 -4.84 -0.52
C ILE A 53 5.66 -6.26 0.06
N PRO A 54 5.65 -7.35 -0.73
CA PRO A 54 5.68 -8.70 -0.18
C PRO A 54 6.98 -9.00 0.54
N SER A 55 8.11 -8.40 0.12
CA SER A 55 9.35 -8.50 0.89
C SER A 55 9.18 -7.91 2.30
N MET A 56 8.53 -6.76 2.43
CA MET A 56 8.21 -6.17 3.74
C MET A 56 7.28 -7.06 4.57
N LEU A 57 6.29 -7.68 3.94
CA LEU A 57 5.31 -8.53 4.63
C LEU A 57 5.84 -9.92 4.97
N THR A 58 6.90 -10.40 4.33
CA THR A 58 7.43 -11.76 4.54
C THR A 58 8.80 -11.79 5.21
N GLY A 59 9.52 -10.66 5.20
CA GLY A 59 10.92 -10.60 5.61
C GLY A 59 11.88 -11.28 4.62
N LEU A 60 11.40 -11.65 3.43
CA LEU A 60 12.18 -12.36 2.42
C LEU A 60 12.51 -11.46 1.23
N TYR A 61 13.63 -11.73 0.56
CA TYR A 61 13.94 -11.08 -0.72
C TYR A 61 13.00 -11.55 -1.84
N PRO A 62 12.88 -10.78 -2.94
CA PRO A 62 12.00 -11.09 -4.07
C PRO A 62 12.12 -12.50 -4.64
N HIS A 63 13.34 -13.01 -4.76
CA HIS A 63 13.58 -14.36 -5.28
C HIS A 63 13.10 -15.48 -4.34
N SER A 64 12.90 -15.17 -3.05
CA SER A 64 12.53 -16.15 -2.02
C SER A 64 11.02 -16.21 -1.77
N HIS A 65 10.31 -15.07 -1.82
CA HIS A 65 8.85 -15.06 -1.59
C HIS A 65 8.03 -15.48 -2.82
N GLY A 66 8.66 -15.54 -4.01
CA GLY A 66 8.08 -16.16 -5.21
C GLY A 66 7.17 -15.26 -6.06
N LEU A 67 6.79 -14.07 -5.57
CA LEU A 67 6.01 -13.10 -6.34
C LEU A 67 6.92 -12.35 -7.31
N ARG A 68 6.70 -12.54 -8.61
CA ARG A 68 7.55 -12.02 -9.69
C ARG A 68 6.76 -11.10 -10.63
N LEU A 69 7.38 -9.97 -10.95
CA LEU A 69 6.90 -9.05 -11.98
C LEU A 69 7.30 -9.54 -13.38
N GLU A 70 6.66 -8.96 -14.41
CA GLU A 70 6.83 -9.24 -15.87
C GLU A 70 5.79 -10.18 -16.50
N GLY A 71 4.54 -10.14 -16.03
CA GLY A 71 3.48 -11.03 -16.51
C GLY A 71 2.36 -10.38 -17.33
N LYS A 72 1.34 -11.19 -17.62
CA LYS A 72 0.00 -10.70 -17.96
C LYS A 72 -0.71 -10.35 -16.64
N SER A 73 -1.73 -9.50 -16.70
CA SER A 73 -2.59 -9.36 -15.52
C SER A 73 -3.29 -10.70 -15.27
N LEU A 74 -3.09 -11.27 -14.08
CA LEU A 74 -3.68 -12.57 -13.71
C LEU A 74 -5.20 -12.51 -13.55
N SER A 75 -5.76 -11.29 -13.45
CA SER A 75 -7.19 -11.05 -13.31
C SER A 75 -7.63 -9.85 -14.11
N LYS A 76 -8.82 -9.91 -14.73
CA LYS A 76 -9.46 -8.73 -15.37
C LYS A 76 -9.64 -7.54 -14.44
N TYR A 77 -9.48 -7.75 -13.14
CA TYR A 77 -9.61 -6.76 -12.09
C TYR A 77 -8.26 -6.28 -11.53
N SER A 78 -7.13 -6.87 -11.93
CA SER A 78 -5.81 -6.44 -11.47
C SER A 78 -5.13 -5.53 -12.48
N SER A 79 -4.66 -4.37 -12.02
CA SER A 79 -3.74 -3.51 -12.78
C SER A 79 -2.31 -4.01 -12.72
N VAL A 80 -2.01 -4.88 -11.75
CA VAL A 80 -0.68 -5.45 -11.53
C VAL A 80 -0.45 -6.64 -12.47
N ARG A 81 0.68 -6.59 -13.15
CA ARG A 81 1.14 -7.61 -14.10
C ARG A 81 2.15 -8.53 -13.43
N VAL A 82 1.66 -9.61 -12.87
CA VAL A 82 2.46 -10.64 -12.20
C VAL A 82 2.50 -11.91 -13.03
N ILE A 83 3.65 -12.59 -13.04
CA ILE A 83 3.79 -13.94 -13.60
C ILE A 83 3.30 -14.94 -12.55
N ASP A 84 3.80 -14.76 -11.32
CA ASP A 84 3.58 -15.62 -10.19
C ASP A 84 3.00 -14.83 -9.01
N ARG A 85 2.05 -15.44 -8.31
CA ARG A 85 1.52 -14.95 -7.02
C ARG A 85 2.53 -15.23 -5.91
N LEU A 86 2.32 -14.62 -4.75
CA LEU A 86 3.05 -14.94 -3.52
C LEU A 86 2.95 -16.45 -3.25
N ASN A 87 4.08 -17.08 -2.94
CA ASN A 87 4.14 -18.51 -2.64
C ASN A 87 3.19 -18.84 -1.46
N PRO A 88 2.26 -19.80 -1.61
CA PRO A 88 1.32 -20.16 -0.55
C PRO A 88 2.00 -20.67 0.73
N ASN A 89 3.22 -21.21 0.63
CA ASN A 89 3.97 -21.76 1.75
C ASN A 89 4.79 -20.72 2.53
N VAL A 90 4.88 -19.49 2.03
CA VAL A 90 5.63 -18.41 2.69
C VAL A 90 4.71 -17.69 3.66
N VAL A 91 4.97 -17.79 4.96
CA VAL A 91 4.18 -17.10 6.00
C VAL A 91 4.39 -15.59 5.93
N THR A 92 3.31 -14.83 6.08
CA THR A 92 3.31 -13.36 6.09
C THR A 92 3.17 -12.79 7.51
N LEU A 93 3.59 -11.54 7.69
CA LEU A 93 3.51 -10.79 8.93
C LEU A 93 2.08 -10.74 9.45
N GLN A 94 1.10 -10.49 8.58
CA GLN A 94 -0.30 -10.45 8.97
C GLN A 94 -0.81 -11.81 9.46
N GLU A 95 -0.35 -12.94 8.89
CA GLU A 95 -0.70 -14.28 9.39
C GLU A 95 -0.09 -14.52 10.78
N ILE A 96 1.17 -14.11 10.97
CA ILE A 96 1.82 -14.18 12.29
C ILE A 96 1.02 -13.35 13.30
N LEU A 97 0.68 -12.11 12.99
CA LEU A 97 -0.09 -11.25 13.88
C LEU A 97 -1.47 -11.83 14.20
N GLN A 98 -2.17 -12.37 13.19
CA GLN A 98 -3.47 -13.00 13.38
C GLN A 98 -3.40 -14.20 14.32
N SER A 99 -2.38 -15.06 14.17
CA SER A 99 -2.16 -16.20 15.08
C SER A 99 -1.90 -15.78 16.54
N HIS A 100 -1.51 -14.52 16.77
CA HIS A 100 -1.32 -13.92 18.10
C HIS A 100 -2.50 -13.04 18.54
N GLY A 101 -3.68 -13.21 17.91
CA GLY A 101 -4.92 -12.54 18.32
C GLY A 101 -5.09 -11.11 17.82
N TYR A 102 -4.25 -10.64 16.89
CA TYR A 102 -4.45 -9.34 16.28
C TYR A 102 -5.55 -9.38 15.21
N ARG A 103 -6.38 -8.34 15.19
CA ARG A 103 -7.25 -8.07 14.03
C ARG A 103 -6.43 -7.38 12.93
N THR A 104 -6.40 -7.96 11.73
CA THR A 104 -5.54 -7.54 10.62
C THR A 104 -6.37 -6.95 9.48
N ILE A 105 -6.03 -5.72 9.06
CA ILE A 105 -6.72 -5.06 7.96
C ILE A 105 -5.72 -4.47 6.96
N GLY A 106 -5.90 -4.82 5.69
CA GLY A 106 -5.17 -4.24 4.56
C GLY A 106 -6.05 -3.25 3.80
N ASN A 107 -5.49 -2.11 3.42
CA ASN A 107 -6.14 -1.17 2.50
C ASN A 107 -5.13 -0.85 1.40
N ASP A 108 -5.44 -1.25 0.17
CA ASP A 108 -4.53 -1.14 -0.96
C ASP A 108 -5.28 -0.70 -2.24
N ILE A 109 -4.55 -0.18 -3.22
CA ILE A 109 -5.11 0.35 -4.46
C ILE A 109 -4.89 -0.60 -5.65
N GLU A 110 -3.82 -1.40 -5.65
CA GLU A 110 -3.33 -2.07 -6.87
C GLU A 110 -2.95 -3.55 -6.72
N MET A 111 -2.53 -4.01 -5.54
CA MET A 111 -2.01 -5.36 -5.29
C MET A 111 -3.08 -6.40 -4.99
N ASN A 112 -4.14 -6.45 -5.81
CA ASN A 112 -5.14 -7.50 -5.72
C ASN A 112 -4.74 -8.78 -6.42
N ASP A 113 -5.25 -9.91 -5.92
CA ASP A 113 -5.06 -11.23 -6.52
C ASP A 113 -3.57 -11.61 -6.65
N THR A 114 -2.74 -11.04 -5.78
CA THR A 114 -1.29 -11.31 -5.75
C THR A 114 -0.93 -12.33 -4.67
N GLY A 115 -1.87 -12.71 -3.80
CA GLY A 115 -1.66 -13.59 -2.66
C GLY A 115 -1.27 -12.85 -1.37
N ILE A 116 -0.94 -11.56 -1.44
CA ILE A 116 -0.64 -10.75 -0.24
C ILE A 116 -1.88 -10.52 0.63
N GLU A 117 -3.08 -10.65 0.05
CA GLU A 117 -4.35 -10.50 0.76
C GLU A 117 -4.55 -11.57 1.85
N ARG A 118 -3.79 -12.67 1.79
CA ARG A 118 -3.85 -13.76 2.77
C ARG A 118 -3.43 -13.27 4.16
N GLY A 119 -4.12 -13.76 5.19
CA GLY A 119 -3.87 -13.40 6.60
C GLY A 119 -4.45 -12.06 7.06
N PHE A 120 -5.08 -11.30 6.17
CA PHE A 120 -5.90 -10.15 6.57
C PHE A 120 -7.33 -10.61 6.86
N ASP A 121 -7.87 -10.30 8.04
CA ASP A 121 -9.31 -10.46 8.33
C ASP A 121 -10.16 -9.67 7.36
N LYS A 122 -9.64 -8.52 6.91
CA LYS A 122 -10.25 -7.70 5.88
C LYS A 122 -9.21 -7.07 4.96
N PHE A 123 -9.29 -7.39 3.68
CA PHE A 123 -8.46 -6.77 2.65
C PHE A 123 -9.32 -5.91 1.72
N ASN A 124 -9.19 -4.59 1.86
CA ASN A 124 -9.96 -3.63 1.07
C ASN A 124 -9.16 -3.16 -0.12
N LEU A 125 -9.75 -3.33 -1.30
CA LEU A 125 -9.18 -2.89 -2.56
C LEU A 125 -9.93 -1.68 -3.08
N LEU A 126 -9.22 -0.57 -3.12
CA LEU A 126 -9.72 0.67 -3.70
C LEU A 126 -9.55 0.60 -5.22
N GLN A 127 -10.45 -0.11 -5.89
CA GLN A 127 -10.32 -0.39 -7.32
C GLN A 127 -10.15 0.91 -8.13
N TRP A 128 -9.04 0.99 -8.86
CA TRP A 128 -8.76 2.06 -9.84
C TRP A 128 -9.89 2.24 -10.86
N ARG A 129 -10.69 1.19 -11.12
CA ARG A 129 -11.93 1.25 -11.93
C ARG A 129 -13.01 2.17 -11.36
N ILE A 130 -13.17 2.29 -10.04
CA ILE A 130 -14.13 3.21 -9.43
C ILE A 130 -13.65 4.64 -9.64
N ILE A 131 -12.36 4.90 -9.37
CA ILE A 131 -11.71 6.19 -9.64
C ILE A 131 -11.82 6.57 -11.12
N ASN A 132 -11.60 5.62 -12.04
CA ASN A 132 -11.74 5.84 -13.48
C ASN A 132 -13.17 5.99 -13.96
N LYS A 133 -14.13 5.26 -13.39
CA LYS A 133 -15.55 5.42 -13.73
C LYS A 133 -16.00 6.83 -13.33
N ILE A 134 -15.58 7.29 -12.15
CA ILE A 134 -15.83 8.65 -11.67
C ILE A 134 -15.13 9.68 -12.58
N LYS A 135 -13.85 9.48 -12.92
CA LYS A 135 -13.12 10.37 -13.86
C LYS A 135 -13.75 10.39 -15.25
N ARG A 136 -14.12 9.24 -15.82
CA ARG A 136 -14.76 9.16 -17.16
C ARG A 136 -16.13 9.82 -17.19
N THR A 137 -16.93 9.67 -16.14
CA THR A 137 -18.23 10.35 -16.02
C THR A 137 -18.03 11.87 -15.85
N ALA A 138 -17.06 12.31 -15.06
CA ALA A 138 -16.75 13.73 -14.87
C ALA A 138 -16.16 14.42 -16.12
N ILE A 139 -15.34 13.69 -16.90
CA ILE A 139 -14.84 14.14 -18.21
C ILE A 139 -15.99 14.29 -19.21
N LYS A 140 -16.98 13.39 -19.19
CA LYS A 140 -18.19 13.51 -20.03
C LYS A 140 -19.09 14.68 -19.66
N SER A 141 -19.04 15.17 -18.43
CA SER A 141 -19.84 16.31 -17.95
C SER A 141 -19.12 17.67 -18.04
N VAL A 142 -18.05 17.79 -18.84
CA VAL A 142 -17.26 19.03 -19.04
C VAL A 142 -16.72 19.64 -17.74
N ASN A 143 -16.64 18.87 -16.66
CA ASN A 143 -16.15 19.36 -15.38
C ASN A 143 -14.68 18.97 -15.19
N TRP A 144 -13.80 19.69 -15.92
CA TRP A 144 -12.34 19.51 -15.90
C TRP A 144 -11.71 19.66 -14.50
N ASN A 145 -12.45 20.23 -13.55
CA ASN A 145 -12.01 20.44 -12.17
C ASN A 145 -12.29 19.27 -11.22
N TYR A 146 -12.90 18.17 -11.69
CA TYR A 146 -13.20 17.02 -10.84
C TYR A 146 -11.96 16.17 -10.55
N LYS A 147 -11.20 16.55 -9.51
CA LYS A 147 -10.01 15.83 -9.04
C LYS A 147 -10.36 14.92 -7.86
N VAL A 148 -10.68 13.66 -8.14
CA VAL A 148 -10.61 12.62 -7.08
C VAL A 148 -9.15 12.43 -6.72
N ASN A 149 -8.78 12.73 -5.48
CA ASN A 149 -7.45 12.44 -4.94
C ASN A 149 -7.46 10.99 -4.38
N PRO A 150 -6.76 10.04 -5.03
CA PRO A 150 -6.74 8.65 -4.58
C PRO A 150 -6.15 8.47 -3.18
N ALA A 151 -5.12 9.26 -2.84
CA ALA A 151 -4.46 9.19 -1.54
C ALA A 151 -5.38 9.64 -0.41
N GLU A 152 -6.12 10.74 -0.62
CA GLU A 152 -7.12 11.21 0.33
C GLU A 152 -8.27 10.21 0.48
N THR A 153 -8.72 9.63 -0.63
CA THR A 153 -9.80 8.63 -0.63
C THR A 153 -9.39 7.38 0.16
N LEU A 154 -8.18 6.86 -0.07
CA LEU A 154 -7.63 5.74 0.68
C LEU A 154 -7.49 6.07 2.17
N THR A 155 -6.99 7.26 2.50
CA THR A 155 -6.84 7.72 3.87
C THR A 155 -8.19 7.79 4.59
N ASN A 156 -9.19 8.43 3.98
CA ASN A 156 -10.53 8.53 4.54
C ASN A 156 -11.17 7.15 4.75
N PHE A 157 -10.95 6.24 3.81
CA PHE A 157 -11.43 4.87 3.91
C PHE A 157 -10.74 4.09 5.06
N ALA A 158 -9.42 4.22 5.21
CA ALA A 158 -8.67 3.62 6.31
C ALA A 158 -9.14 4.18 7.67
N VAL A 159 -9.28 5.51 7.80
CA VAL A 159 -9.78 6.17 9.02
C VAL A 159 -11.18 5.68 9.38
N LYS A 160 -12.09 5.58 8.40
CA LYS A 160 -13.45 5.05 8.61
C LYS A 160 -13.42 3.60 9.08
N THR A 161 -12.52 2.79 8.53
CA THR A 161 -12.36 1.38 8.92
C THR A 161 -11.84 1.26 10.35
N ILE A 162 -10.83 2.05 10.74
CA ILE A 162 -10.30 2.08 12.11
C ILE A 162 -11.37 2.54 13.11
N LYS A 163 -12.15 3.58 12.79
CA LYS A 163 -13.22 4.08 13.67
C LYS A 163 -14.28 3.00 13.95
N LYS A 164 -14.60 2.16 12.96
CA LYS A 164 -15.54 1.04 13.12
C LYS A 164 -15.02 -0.10 14.00
N LEU A 165 -13.71 -0.22 14.19
CA LEU A 165 -13.11 -1.28 15.01
C LEU A 165 -13.03 -0.92 16.50
N LYS A 166 -13.14 0.38 16.82
CA LYS A 166 -13.11 0.93 18.19
C LYS A 166 -14.48 0.89 18.88
N ASN A 167 -15.55 0.75 18.11
CA ASN A 167 -16.92 0.55 18.59
C ASN A 167 -17.25 -0.94 18.56
#